data_AF-A0A4R0ISN8-F1
#
_entry.id   AF-A0A4R0ISN8-F1
#
_cell.length_a   1.000
_cell.length_b   1.000
_cell.length_c   1.000
_cell.angle_alpha   90.00
_cell.angle_beta   90.00
_cell.angle_gamma   90.00
#
_symmetry.space_group_name_H-M   'P 1'
#
loop_
_entity.id
_entity.type
_entity.pdbx_description
1 polymer ?
#
loop_
_entity_poly.entity_id
_entity_poly.type
_entity_poly.pdbx_seq_one_letter_code
_entity_poly.pdbx_strand_id
1 'polypeptide(L)'
;MTVRTPIVSAPAPPGRMGSSVPATELLSYLGALGEWRDRRKAELDELDQAALHSPDGDALSADIVLSMTVWKAVSDRYELILVTWDSGRVGQQETERISTLIWGGLDAGGAGGSLAVSLPEACKLSDALASSLRAKLALQPGDADLAARLRQLRAQVERISDLVKQEPANVRNDALAKHHDLDRRLVDLTDRNKRGADIGGLIGPLDQDAAKVERDLIVGAATRKERAADVARARTVRSELEAQGTAVRALADKAVATVSPAPHLAVPDVTALGAVPNTPAELAKYLTRLDAVRRALGQAQAAYGAALQRRDELAQLLDAYQVKAASVAPGNEDLAELYRRGRAVIETEPVELARLGALVAAYQAYLEGTK
;
A
#
# COMPACT_ATOMS: atom_id res chain seq x y z
N MET A 1 -27.04 -24.97 -30.17
CA MET A 1 -26.30 -23.79 -30.67
C MET A 1 -25.89 -22.96 -29.47
N THR A 2 -24.71 -23.19 -28.91
CA THR A 2 -24.13 -22.31 -27.89
C THR A 2 -23.55 -21.11 -28.64
N VAL A 3 -24.22 -19.97 -28.57
CA VAL A 3 -23.67 -18.69 -29.00
C VAL A 3 -22.50 -18.42 -28.07
N ARG A 4 -21.26 -18.63 -28.54
CA ARG A 4 -20.06 -18.29 -27.77
C ARG A 4 -19.95 -16.77 -27.74
N THR A 5 -19.82 -16.18 -26.56
CA THR A 5 -19.60 -14.74 -26.41
C THR A 5 -18.32 -14.34 -27.19
N PRO A 6 -18.38 -13.29 -28.05
CA PRO A 6 -17.22 -12.87 -28.81
C PRO A 6 -16.09 -12.40 -27.89
N ILE A 7 -14.87 -12.88 -28.16
CA ILE A 7 -13.71 -12.59 -27.34
C ILE A 7 -13.43 -11.08 -27.34
N VAL A 8 -13.24 -10.51 -26.15
CA VAL A 8 -12.96 -9.08 -25.94
C VAL A 8 -11.53 -8.86 -25.44
N SER A 9 -10.91 -7.75 -25.83
CA SER A 9 -9.57 -7.34 -25.39
C SER A 9 -9.63 -6.02 -24.63
N ALA A 10 -8.81 -5.88 -23.59
CA ALA A 10 -8.73 -4.67 -22.79
C ALA A 10 -8.47 -3.41 -23.66
N PRO A 11 -9.20 -2.31 -23.43
CA PRO A 11 -8.97 -1.07 -24.17
C PRO A 11 -7.62 -0.42 -23.80
N ALA A 12 -7.07 0.36 -24.73
CA ALA A 12 -5.86 1.14 -24.48
C ALA A 12 -6.16 2.26 -23.46
N PRO A 13 -5.39 2.38 -22.36
CA PRO A 13 -5.64 3.40 -21.37
C PRO A 13 -5.20 4.79 -21.85
N PRO A 14 -5.92 5.86 -21.46
CA PRO A 14 -5.56 7.22 -21.82
C PRO A 14 -4.51 7.82 -20.88
N GLY A 15 -3.74 8.76 -21.40
CA GLY A 15 -2.78 9.56 -20.63
C GLY A 15 -1.69 8.76 -19.91
N ARG A 16 -1.20 9.35 -18.81
CA ARG A 16 -0.18 8.77 -17.92
C ARG A 16 -0.43 9.20 -16.47
N MET A 17 0.20 8.53 -15.52
CA MET A 17 0.07 8.86 -14.09
C MET A 17 0.41 10.34 -13.82
N GLY A 18 -0.48 11.03 -13.11
CA GLY A 18 -0.28 12.43 -12.68
C GLY A 18 -0.50 13.49 -13.76
N SER A 19 -1.01 13.13 -14.95
CA SER A 19 -1.46 14.10 -15.96
C SER A 19 -2.98 14.12 -16.07
N SER A 20 -3.56 15.31 -16.23
CA SER A 20 -4.97 15.47 -16.63
C SER A 20 -5.19 14.84 -18.02
N VAL A 21 -6.28 14.07 -18.14
CA VAL A 21 -6.69 13.40 -19.38
C VAL A 21 -7.83 14.21 -20.01
N PRO A 22 -7.79 14.49 -21.32
CA PRO A 22 -8.89 15.16 -22.00
C PRO A 22 -10.22 14.42 -21.80
N ALA A 23 -11.28 15.18 -21.53
CA ALA A 23 -12.61 14.65 -21.22
C ALA A 23 -13.15 13.69 -22.31
N THR A 24 -12.89 13.98 -23.58
CA THR A 24 -13.32 13.17 -24.72
C THR A 24 -12.60 11.82 -24.79
N GLU A 25 -11.28 11.80 -24.54
CA GLU A 25 -10.49 10.57 -24.46
C GLU A 25 -10.96 9.70 -23.29
N LEU A 26 -11.25 10.32 -22.15
CA LEU A 26 -11.72 9.63 -20.97
C LEU A 26 -13.12 9.04 -21.19
N LEU A 27 -14.05 9.77 -21.81
CA LEU A 27 -15.36 9.25 -22.17
C LEU A 27 -15.28 8.04 -23.10
N SER A 28 -14.44 8.12 -24.14
CA SER A 28 -14.23 7.02 -25.09
C SER A 28 -13.65 5.78 -24.39
N TYR A 29 -12.65 5.98 -23.54
CA TYR A 29 -12.06 4.91 -22.75
C TYR A 29 -13.07 4.26 -21.79
N LEU A 30 -13.87 5.06 -21.07
CA LEU A 30 -14.85 4.54 -20.12
C LEU A 30 -15.96 3.75 -20.83
N GLY A 31 -16.43 4.20 -21.99
CA GLY A 31 -17.36 3.43 -22.82
C GLY A 31 -16.78 2.07 -23.22
N ALA A 32 -15.56 2.08 -23.78
CA ALA A 32 -14.89 0.84 -24.19
C ALA A 32 -14.59 -0.10 -23.00
N LEU A 33 -14.25 0.45 -21.84
CA LEU A 33 -13.98 -0.31 -20.62
C LEU A 33 -15.25 -0.93 -20.03
N GLY A 34 -16.37 -0.20 -20.04
CA GLY A 34 -17.67 -0.72 -19.64
C GLY A 34 -18.10 -1.90 -20.51
N GLU A 35 -17.99 -1.75 -21.84
CA GLU A 35 -18.28 -2.85 -22.76
C GLU A 35 -17.36 -4.06 -22.57
N TRP A 36 -16.05 -3.82 -22.35
CA TRP A 36 -15.10 -4.89 -22.04
C TRP A 36 -15.48 -5.62 -20.75
N ARG A 37 -15.85 -4.88 -19.70
CA ARG A 37 -16.22 -5.42 -18.38
C ARG A 37 -17.41 -6.35 -18.49
N ASP A 38 -18.46 -5.90 -19.17
CA ASP A 38 -19.71 -6.65 -19.28
C ASP A 38 -19.53 -7.90 -20.15
N ARG A 39 -18.81 -7.77 -21.27
CA ARG A 39 -18.47 -8.93 -22.14
C ARG A 39 -17.57 -9.94 -21.44
N ARG A 40 -16.58 -9.48 -20.69
CA ARG A 40 -15.71 -10.38 -19.91
C ARG A 40 -16.48 -11.09 -18.80
N LYS A 41 -17.47 -10.45 -18.17
CA LYS A 41 -18.32 -11.14 -17.19
C LYS A 41 -19.07 -12.30 -17.84
N ALA A 42 -19.71 -12.05 -18.97
CA ALA A 42 -20.42 -13.09 -19.73
C ALA A 42 -19.47 -14.23 -20.15
N GLU A 43 -18.27 -13.92 -20.64
CA GLU A 43 -17.26 -14.94 -20.97
C GLU A 43 -16.86 -15.76 -19.74
N LEU A 44 -16.64 -15.13 -18.58
CA LEU A 44 -16.29 -15.87 -17.35
C LEU A 44 -17.42 -16.75 -16.85
N ASP A 45 -18.68 -16.32 -16.99
CA ASP A 45 -19.84 -17.15 -16.65
C ASP A 45 -19.94 -18.37 -17.57
N GLU A 46 -19.69 -18.20 -18.86
CA GLU A 46 -19.60 -19.33 -19.81
C GLU A 46 -18.45 -20.30 -19.45
N LEU A 47 -17.29 -19.77 -19.07
CA LEU A 47 -16.13 -20.57 -18.68
C LEU A 47 -16.36 -21.32 -17.36
N ASP A 48 -17.02 -20.68 -16.39
CA ASP A 48 -17.43 -21.30 -15.13
C ASP A 48 -18.40 -22.46 -15.39
N GLN A 49 -19.45 -22.21 -16.18
CA GLN A 49 -20.38 -23.25 -16.60
C GLN A 49 -19.68 -24.39 -17.34
N ALA A 50 -18.77 -24.10 -18.26
CA ALA A 50 -18.02 -25.13 -18.97
C ALA A 50 -17.14 -25.97 -18.02
N ALA A 51 -16.53 -25.35 -17.01
CA ALA A 51 -15.71 -26.06 -16.04
C ALA A 51 -16.51 -26.96 -15.10
N LEU A 52 -17.73 -26.57 -14.72
CA LEU A 52 -18.64 -27.42 -13.93
C LEU A 52 -18.99 -28.74 -14.66
N HIS A 53 -18.96 -28.73 -15.99
CA HIS A 53 -19.23 -29.90 -16.82
C HIS A 53 -17.94 -30.60 -17.29
N SER A 54 -16.77 -30.11 -16.88
CA SER A 54 -15.48 -30.68 -17.24
C SER A 54 -15.07 -31.79 -16.26
N PRO A 55 -14.47 -32.90 -16.74
CA PRO A 55 -13.88 -33.91 -15.86
C PRO A 55 -12.75 -33.36 -14.97
N ASP A 56 -12.14 -32.23 -15.36
CA ASP A 56 -11.07 -31.55 -14.61
C ASP A 56 -11.57 -30.34 -13.79
N GLY A 57 -12.88 -30.24 -13.51
CA GLY A 57 -13.50 -29.07 -12.86
C GLY A 57 -12.84 -28.64 -11.53
N ASP A 58 -12.47 -29.61 -10.68
CA ASP A 58 -11.79 -29.33 -9.41
C ASP A 58 -10.42 -28.65 -9.62
N ALA A 59 -9.68 -29.05 -10.65
CA ALA A 59 -8.38 -28.47 -10.99
C ALA A 59 -8.47 -27.05 -11.60
N LEU A 60 -9.63 -26.69 -12.17
CA LEU A 60 -9.88 -25.38 -12.78
C LEU A 60 -10.52 -24.36 -11.82
N SER A 61 -11.11 -24.85 -10.73
CA SER A 61 -11.86 -24.03 -9.77
C SER A 61 -11.03 -22.86 -9.21
N ALA A 62 -9.77 -23.10 -8.85
CA ALA A 62 -8.89 -22.04 -8.33
C ALA A 62 -8.61 -20.93 -9.37
N ASP A 63 -8.43 -21.31 -10.63
CA ASP A 63 -8.15 -20.36 -11.72
C ASP A 63 -9.40 -19.53 -12.08
N ILE A 64 -10.59 -20.15 -12.04
CA ILE A 64 -11.87 -19.45 -12.24
C ILE A 64 -12.10 -18.44 -11.14
N VAL A 65 -11.93 -18.84 -9.88
CA VAL A 65 -12.06 -17.93 -8.73
C VAL A 65 -11.10 -16.76 -8.87
N LEU A 66 -9.82 -17.01 -9.18
CA LEU A 66 -8.84 -15.94 -9.41
C LEU A 66 -9.28 -15.00 -10.54
N SER A 67 -9.72 -15.55 -11.68
CA SER A 67 -10.17 -14.75 -12.83
C SER A 67 -11.39 -13.89 -12.49
N MET A 68 -12.34 -14.44 -11.74
CA MET A 68 -13.53 -13.71 -11.27
C MET A 68 -13.17 -12.63 -10.25
N THR A 69 -12.22 -12.89 -9.34
CA THR A 69 -11.72 -11.89 -8.38
C THR A 69 -11.05 -10.71 -9.10
N VAL A 70 -10.19 -10.98 -10.10
CA VAL A 70 -9.55 -9.91 -10.88
C VAL A 70 -10.60 -9.10 -11.64
N TRP A 71 -11.59 -9.76 -12.26
CA TRP A 71 -12.71 -9.07 -12.92
C TRP A 71 -13.48 -8.17 -11.95
N LYS A 72 -13.81 -8.67 -10.74
CA LYS A 72 -14.54 -7.91 -9.73
C LYS A 72 -13.77 -6.66 -9.30
N ALA A 73 -12.46 -6.78 -9.07
CA ALA A 73 -11.60 -5.64 -8.73
C ALA A 73 -11.62 -4.57 -9.84
N VAL A 74 -11.57 -4.98 -11.11
CA VAL A 74 -11.72 -4.06 -12.26
C VAL A 74 -13.11 -3.41 -12.29
N SER A 75 -14.18 -4.18 -12.08
CA SER A 75 -15.55 -3.66 -12.03
C SER A 75 -15.72 -2.59 -10.96
N ASP A 76 -15.20 -2.84 -9.76
CA ASP A 76 -15.31 -1.93 -8.62
C ASP A 76 -14.53 -0.63 -8.86
N ARG A 77 -13.33 -0.75 -9.45
CA ARG A 77 -12.55 0.42 -9.84
C ARG A 77 -13.25 1.22 -10.94
N TYR A 78 -13.85 0.55 -11.92
CA TYR A 78 -14.63 1.19 -12.97
C TYR A 78 -15.82 1.98 -12.40
N GLU A 79 -16.58 1.38 -11.47
CA GLU A 79 -17.69 2.06 -10.80
C GLU A 79 -17.22 3.29 -10.01
N LEU A 80 -16.11 3.17 -9.28
CA LEU A 80 -15.51 4.32 -8.58
C LEU A 80 -15.09 5.43 -9.55
N ILE A 81 -14.55 5.10 -10.72
CA ILE A 81 -14.21 6.08 -11.74
C ILE A 81 -15.47 6.74 -12.30
N LEU A 82 -16.54 5.99 -12.57
CA LEU A 82 -17.81 6.55 -13.05
C LEU A 82 -18.41 7.55 -12.06
N VAL A 83 -18.38 7.22 -10.76
CA VAL A 83 -18.82 8.15 -9.70
C VAL A 83 -17.95 9.41 -9.69
N THR A 84 -16.62 9.27 -9.85
CA THR A 84 -15.70 10.41 -9.89
C THR A 84 -15.86 11.26 -11.16
N TRP A 85 -16.26 10.63 -12.27
CA TRP A 85 -16.44 11.27 -13.57
C TRP A 85 -17.69 12.17 -13.65
N ASP A 86 -18.69 11.94 -12.78
CA ASP A 86 -19.92 12.74 -12.69
C ASP A 86 -20.52 13.15 -14.06
N SER A 87 -20.66 12.18 -14.97
CA SER A 87 -21.17 12.39 -16.34
C SER A 87 -20.42 13.47 -17.16
N GLY A 88 -19.14 13.71 -16.87
CA GLY A 88 -18.29 14.68 -17.56
C GLY A 88 -18.27 16.07 -16.94
N ARG A 89 -18.94 16.29 -15.80
CA ARG A 89 -18.89 17.55 -15.02
C ARG A 89 -17.63 17.64 -14.15
N VAL A 90 -16.49 17.28 -14.72
CA VAL A 90 -15.22 17.21 -13.99
C VAL A 90 -14.29 18.36 -14.35
N GLY A 91 -13.63 18.90 -13.32
CA GLY A 91 -12.53 19.84 -13.47
C GLY A 91 -11.18 19.14 -13.57
N GLN A 92 -10.12 19.95 -13.51
CA GLN A 92 -8.74 19.45 -13.58
C GLN A 92 -8.42 18.50 -12.41
N GLN A 93 -8.88 18.82 -11.19
CA GLN A 93 -8.61 17.99 -10.01
C GLN A 93 -9.25 16.61 -10.11
N GLU A 94 -10.49 16.54 -10.60
CA GLU A 94 -11.19 15.27 -10.78
C GLU A 94 -10.55 14.44 -11.91
N THR A 95 -10.11 15.06 -13.01
CA THR A 95 -9.39 14.33 -14.08
C THR A 95 -8.03 13.79 -13.62
N GLU A 96 -7.30 14.52 -12.76
CA GLU A 96 -6.08 14.04 -12.11
C GLU A 96 -6.36 12.90 -11.13
N ARG A 97 -7.46 12.98 -10.38
CA ARG A 97 -7.93 11.90 -9.51
C ARG A 97 -8.30 10.65 -10.31
N ILE A 98 -8.98 10.80 -11.45
CA ILE A 98 -9.30 9.67 -12.34
C ILE A 98 -8.03 9.08 -12.96
N SER A 99 -7.07 9.90 -13.37
CA SER A 99 -5.75 9.42 -13.81
C SER A 99 -5.07 8.59 -12.73
N THR A 100 -5.17 9.02 -11.47
CA THR A 100 -4.68 8.25 -10.32
C THR A 100 -5.43 6.93 -10.13
N LEU A 101 -6.74 6.89 -10.35
CA LEU A 101 -7.54 5.66 -10.29
C LEU A 101 -7.22 4.68 -11.44
N ILE A 102 -6.85 5.17 -12.62
CA ILE A 102 -6.45 4.33 -13.76
C ILE A 102 -5.05 3.75 -13.52
N TRP A 103 -4.07 4.60 -13.19
CA TRP A 103 -2.66 4.19 -13.14
C TRP A 103 -2.18 3.76 -11.74
N GLY A 104 -2.94 4.08 -10.69
CA GLY A 104 -2.66 3.72 -9.31
C GLY A 104 -2.92 2.25 -9.02
N GLY A 105 -2.37 1.77 -7.90
CA GLY A 105 -2.52 0.39 -7.46
C GLY A 105 -3.99 0.01 -7.24
N LEU A 106 -4.36 -1.16 -7.74
CA LEU A 106 -5.58 -1.89 -7.55
C LEU A 106 -5.19 -3.18 -6.86
N ASP A 107 -5.86 -3.49 -5.75
CA ASP A 107 -5.70 -4.77 -5.07
C ASP A 107 -6.39 -5.86 -5.88
N ALA A 108 -5.62 -6.54 -6.74
CA ALA A 108 -6.10 -7.67 -7.52
C ALA A 108 -5.52 -8.96 -6.92
N GLY A 109 -6.32 -9.72 -6.19
CA GLY A 109 -5.84 -10.95 -5.56
C GLY A 109 -6.93 -11.72 -4.82
N GLY A 110 -6.84 -13.05 -4.88
CA GLY A 110 -7.67 -13.96 -4.08
C GLY A 110 -7.08 -14.22 -2.69
N ALA A 111 -7.52 -15.30 -2.03
CA ALA A 111 -7.08 -15.70 -0.69
C ALA A 111 -5.55 -15.90 -0.51
N GLY A 112 -4.76 -15.89 -1.61
CA GLY A 112 -3.31 -16.02 -1.63
C GLY A 112 -2.50 -14.72 -1.58
N GLY A 113 -3.15 -13.54 -1.49
CA GLY A 113 -2.48 -12.24 -1.34
C GLY A 113 -2.92 -11.20 -2.38
N SER A 114 -2.85 -9.91 -2.01
CA SER A 114 -3.17 -8.79 -2.90
C SER A 114 -1.99 -8.45 -3.82
N LEU A 115 -2.20 -8.35 -5.13
CA LEU A 115 -1.23 -7.77 -6.06
C LEU A 115 -1.63 -6.34 -6.37
N ALA A 116 -0.74 -5.39 -6.11
CA ALA A 116 -0.93 -3.98 -6.46
C ALA A 116 -0.63 -3.72 -7.96
N VAL A 117 -1.57 -4.07 -8.83
CA VAL A 117 -1.52 -3.80 -10.29
C VAL A 117 -2.32 -2.55 -10.63
N SER A 118 -2.01 -1.84 -11.70
CA SER A 118 -2.86 -0.76 -12.21
C SER A 118 -4.14 -1.32 -12.85
N LEU A 119 -5.15 -0.47 -13.09
CA LEU A 119 -6.38 -0.88 -13.78
C LEU A 119 -6.09 -1.51 -15.17
N PRO A 120 -5.26 -0.92 -16.04
CA PRO A 120 -4.93 -1.53 -17.33
C PRO A 120 -4.18 -2.86 -17.19
N GLU A 121 -3.31 -3.00 -16.20
CA GLU A 121 -2.61 -4.26 -15.91
C GLU A 121 -3.59 -5.33 -15.41
N ALA A 122 -4.56 -4.97 -14.58
CA ALA A 122 -5.61 -5.87 -14.12
C ALA A 122 -6.52 -6.34 -15.29
N CYS A 123 -6.86 -5.46 -16.22
CA CYS A 123 -7.60 -5.85 -17.43
C CYS A 123 -6.79 -6.84 -18.28
N LYS A 124 -5.50 -6.57 -18.51
CA LYS A 124 -4.61 -7.49 -19.25
C LYS A 124 -4.43 -8.82 -18.52
N LEU A 125 -4.31 -8.80 -17.20
CA LEU A 125 -4.26 -10.00 -16.36
C LEU A 125 -5.54 -10.83 -16.50
N SER A 126 -6.71 -10.17 -16.47
CA SER A 126 -8.00 -10.83 -16.74
C SER A 126 -8.05 -11.44 -18.15
N ASP A 127 -7.55 -10.74 -19.18
CA ASP A 127 -7.45 -11.28 -20.55
C ASP A 127 -6.57 -12.54 -20.61
N ALA A 128 -5.41 -12.51 -19.94
CA ALA A 128 -4.49 -13.65 -19.89
C ALA A 128 -5.09 -14.84 -19.12
N LEU A 129 -5.81 -14.60 -18.01
CA LEU A 129 -6.48 -15.65 -17.24
C LEU A 129 -7.62 -16.29 -18.04
N ALA A 130 -8.48 -15.49 -18.68
CA ALA A 130 -9.54 -16.00 -19.55
C ALA A 130 -8.98 -16.81 -20.73
N SER A 131 -7.90 -16.34 -21.36
CA SER A 131 -7.20 -17.09 -22.42
C SER A 131 -6.67 -18.45 -21.93
N SER A 132 -6.05 -18.46 -20.74
CA SER A 132 -5.56 -19.69 -20.11
C SER A 132 -6.69 -20.67 -19.80
N LEU A 133 -7.85 -20.19 -19.33
CA LEU A 133 -9.03 -21.03 -19.05
C LEU A 133 -9.61 -21.60 -20.34
N ARG A 134 -9.76 -20.79 -21.40
CA ARG A 134 -10.20 -21.25 -22.74
C ARG A 134 -9.30 -22.36 -23.28
N ALA A 135 -7.99 -22.21 -23.14
CA ALA A 135 -7.02 -23.21 -23.59
C ALA A 135 -7.17 -24.53 -22.82
N LYS A 136 -7.28 -24.48 -21.48
CA LYS A 136 -7.43 -25.67 -20.63
C LYS A 136 -8.75 -26.41 -20.86
N LEU A 137 -9.84 -25.69 -21.11
CA LEU A 137 -11.16 -26.27 -21.42
C LEU A 137 -11.27 -26.79 -22.86
N ALA A 138 -10.20 -26.68 -23.68
CA ALA A 138 -10.12 -27.18 -25.05
C ALA A 138 -11.30 -26.74 -25.94
N LEU A 139 -11.85 -25.55 -25.73
CA LEU A 139 -13.06 -25.07 -26.41
C LEU A 139 -12.78 -24.78 -27.90
N GLN A 140 -13.17 -25.70 -28.79
CA GLN A 140 -12.88 -25.64 -30.23
C GLN A 140 -13.49 -24.40 -30.93
N PRO A 141 -12.68 -23.48 -31.46
CA PRO A 141 -13.15 -22.28 -32.14
C PRO A 141 -13.71 -22.61 -33.54
N GLY A 142 -14.66 -21.82 -34.02
CA GLY A 142 -15.03 -21.80 -35.45
C GLY A 142 -14.08 -20.93 -36.28
N ASP A 143 -14.18 -20.95 -37.60
CA ASP A 143 -13.23 -20.23 -38.49
C ASP A 143 -13.18 -18.71 -38.28
N ALA A 144 -14.35 -18.08 -38.08
CA ALA A 144 -14.41 -16.64 -37.76
C ALA A 144 -13.77 -16.32 -36.39
N ASP A 145 -13.82 -17.27 -35.45
CA ASP A 145 -13.22 -17.18 -34.12
C ASP A 145 -11.69 -17.35 -34.20
N LEU A 146 -11.19 -18.22 -35.09
CA LEU A 146 -9.75 -18.40 -35.34
C LEU A 146 -9.06 -17.12 -35.83
N ALA A 147 -9.66 -16.41 -36.79
CA ALA A 147 -9.10 -15.15 -37.30
C ALA A 147 -9.09 -14.04 -36.23
N ALA A 148 -10.13 -13.96 -35.41
CA ALA A 148 -10.19 -13.04 -34.28
C ALA A 148 -9.13 -13.36 -33.22
N ARG A 149 -8.98 -14.65 -32.89
CA ARG A 149 -8.01 -15.16 -31.91
C ARG A 149 -6.56 -14.91 -32.34
N LEU A 150 -6.21 -15.14 -33.62
CA LEU A 150 -4.89 -14.78 -34.16
C LEU A 150 -4.60 -13.28 -34.04
N ARG A 151 -5.59 -12.42 -34.29
CA ARG A 151 -5.43 -10.96 -34.15
C ARG A 151 -5.16 -10.58 -32.69
N GLN A 152 -5.89 -11.19 -31.75
CA GLN A 152 -5.70 -10.96 -30.32
C GLN A 152 -4.32 -11.44 -29.83
N LEU A 153 -3.88 -12.61 -30.31
CA LEU A 153 -2.58 -13.16 -29.97
C LEU A 153 -1.44 -12.27 -30.50
N ARG A 154 -1.56 -11.70 -31.72
CA ARG A 154 -0.62 -10.66 -32.20
C ARG A 154 -0.58 -9.45 -31.27
N ALA A 155 -1.74 -8.93 -30.90
CA ALA A 155 -1.80 -7.82 -29.96
C ALA A 155 -1.18 -8.18 -28.60
N GLN A 156 -1.32 -9.43 -28.14
CA GLN A 156 -0.71 -9.91 -26.90
C GLN A 156 0.82 -10.00 -27.00
N VAL A 157 1.37 -10.55 -28.07
CA VAL A 157 2.83 -10.63 -28.28
C VAL A 157 3.46 -9.23 -28.35
N GLU A 158 2.81 -8.27 -29.02
CA GLU A 158 3.26 -6.88 -29.00
C GLU A 158 3.26 -6.27 -27.59
N ARG A 159 2.22 -6.53 -26.79
CA ARG A 159 2.20 -6.08 -25.38
C ARG A 159 3.31 -6.74 -24.56
N ILE A 160 3.60 -8.02 -24.79
CA ILE A 160 4.72 -8.72 -24.15
C ILE A 160 6.04 -8.02 -24.50
N SER A 161 6.24 -7.61 -25.76
CA SER A 161 7.40 -6.79 -26.17
C SER A 161 7.55 -5.53 -25.31
N ASP A 162 6.45 -4.80 -25.09
CA ASP A 162 6.46 -3.59 -24.26
C ASP A 162 6.73 -3.86 -22.78
N LEU A 163 6.26 -5.00 -22.24
CA LEU A 163 6.57 -5.42 -20.88
C LEU A 163 8.04 -5.83 -20.73
N VAL A 164 8.60 -6.56 -21.70
CA VAL A 164 10.02 -6.97 -21.71
C VAL A 164 10.95 -5.76 -21.66
N LYS A 165 10.60 -4.65 -22.33
CA LYS A 165 11.39 -3.40 -22.29
C LYS A 165 11.48 -2.81 -20.88
N GLN A 166 10.51 -3.09 -20.01
CA GLN A 166 10.44 -2.60 -18.63
C GLN A 166 11.18 -3.52 -17.64
N GLU A 167 11.59 -4.72 -18.06
CA GLU A 167 12.26 -5.68 -17.18
C GLU A 167 13.68 -5.21 -16.81
N PRO A 168 14.12 -5.43 -15.55
CA PRO A 168 15.51 -5.22 -15.14
C PRO A 168 16.51 -6.07 -15.94
N ALA A 169 17.74 -5.57 -16.10
CA ALA A 169 18.76 -6.19 -16.95
C ALA A 169 19.06 -7.67 -16.60
N ASN A 170 18.98 -8.05 -15.32
CA ASN A 170 19.28 -9.40 -14.86
C ASN A 170 18.22 -10.45 -15.23
N VAL A 171 16.99 -10.04 -15.57
CA VAL A 171 15.90 -10.94 -15.99
C VAL A 171 15.41 -10.70 -17.42
N ARG A 172 15.83 -9.58 -18.03
CA ARG A 172 15.41 -9.15 -19.36
C ARG A 172 15.78 -10.14 -20.46
N ASN A 173 16.95 -10.77 -20.40
CA ASN A 173 17.41 -11.69 -21.45
C ASN A 173 16.50 -12.92 -21.57
N ASP A 174 16.10 -13.51 -20.44
CA ASP A 174 15.20 -14.66 -20.43
C ASP A 174 13.81 -14.28 -20.94
N ALA A 175 13.31 -13.10 -20.55
CA ALA A 175 12.04 -12.57 -21.01
C ALA A 175 12.06 -12.29 -22.54
N LEU A 176 13.18 -11.76 -23.04
CA LEU A 176 13.39 -11.51 -24.47
C LEU A 176 13.42 -12.81 -25.27
N ALA A 177 14.09 -13.86 -24.77
CA ALA A 177 14.13 -15.17 -25.42
C ALA A 177 12.73 -15.78 -25.52
N LYS A 178 11.91 -15.69 -24.47
CA LYS A 178 10.51 -16.14 -24.48
C LYS A 178 9.67 -15.36 -25.49
N HIS A 179 9.81 -14.02 -25.53
CA HIS A 179 9.14 -13.18 -26.51
C HIS A 179 9.51 -13.58 -27.95
N HIS A 180 10.80 -13.79 -28.24
CA HIS A 180 11.25 -14.21 -29.58
C HIS A 180 10.71 -15.59 -29.99
N ASP A 181 10.54 -16.53 -29.05
CA ASP A 181 9.89 -17.81 -29.34
C ASP A 181 8.41 -17.64 -29.70
N LEU A 182 7.68 -16.86 -28.90
CA LEU A 182 6.26 -16.56 -29.13
C LEU A 182 6.03 -15.89 -30.48
N ASP A 183 6.83 -14.86 -30.80
CA ASP A 183 6.73 -14.12 -32.05
C ASP A 183 6.99 -15.03 -33.26
N ARG A 184 8.07 -15.81 -33.23
CA ARG A 184 8.36 -16.78 -34.30
C ARG A 184 7.22 -17.79 -34.51
N ARG A 185 6.66 -18.35 -33.44
CA ARG A 185 5.55 -19.33 -33.52
C ARG A 185 4.27 -18.68 -34.05
N LEU A 186 4.00 -17.44 -33.65
CA LEU A 186 2.87 -16.64 -34.13
C LEU A 186 2.97 -16.32 -35.62
N VAL A 187 4.17 -15.97 -36.11
CA VAL A 187 4.43 -15.76 -37.54
C VAL A 187 4.19 -17.04 -38.34
N ASP A 188 4.74 -18.18 -37.89
CA ASP A 188 4.53 -19.47 -38.55
C ASP A 188 3.04 -19.86 -38.61
N LEU A 189 2.30 -19.73 -37.51
CA LEU A 189 0.86 -20.00 -37.48
C LEU A 189 0.05 -19.07 -38.36
N THR A 190 0.42 -17.78 -38.37
CA THR A 190 -0.18 -16.79 -39.26
C THR A 190 -0.02 -17.20 -40.72
N ASP A 191 1.18 -17.63 -41.11
CA ASP A 191 1.46 -18.00 -42.49
C ASP A 191 0.83 -19.34 -42.88
N ARG A 192 0.74 -20.30 -41.97
CA ARG A 192 -0.03 -21.54 -42.15
C ARG A 192 -1.52 -21.25 -42.38
N ASN A 193 -2.11 -20.38 -41.57
CA ASN A 193 -3.50 -19.97 -41.72
C ASN A 193 -3.76 -19.27 -43.05
N LYS A 194 -2.85 -18.38 -43.51
CA LYS A 194 -2.95 -17.75 -44.84
C LYS A 194 -2.95 -18.78 -45.98
N ARG A 195 -2.26 -19.90 -45.81
CA ARG A 195 -2.22 -21.02 -46.77
C ARG A 195 -3.42 -21.98 -46.64
N GLY A 196 -4.37 -21.71 -45.75
CA GLY A 196 -5.55 -22.54 -45.52
C GLY A 196 -5.28 -23.81 -44.72
N ALA A 197 -4.16 -23.89 -43.98
CA ALA A 197 -3.91 -25.03 -43.09
C ALA A 197 -4.78 -24.94 -41.82
N ASP A 198 -5.23 -26.09 -41.32
CA ASP A 198 -5.85 -26.18 -40.00
C ASP A 198 -4.82 -25.89 -38.90
N ILE A 199 -5.10 -24.84 -38.12
CA ILE A 199 -4.28 -24.39 -36.99
C ILE A 199 -4.99 -24.52 -35.64
N GLY A 200 -6.19 -25.11 -35.60
CA GLY A 200 -7.03 -25.18 -34.40
C GLY A 200 -6.33 -25.86 -33.22
N GLY A 201 -5.57 -26.93 -33.48
CA GLY A 201 -4.78 -27.63 -32.46
C GLY A 201 -3.51 -26.89 -32.00
N LEU A 202 -3.05 -25.88 -32.75
CA LEU A 202 -1.78 -25.20 -32.51
C LEU A 202 -1.95 -23.84 -31.82
N ILE A 203 -3.10 -23.19 -32.00
CA ILE A 203 -3.38 -21.87 -31.42
C ILE A 203 -3.56 -21.94 -29.90
N GLY A 204 -4.18 -23.02 -29.38
CA GLY A 204 -4.40 -23.21 -27.94
C GLY A 204 -3.11 -23.20 -27.12
N PRO A 205 -2.11 -24.04 -27.46
CA PRO A 205 -0.82 -24.04 -26.78
C PRO A 205 -0.08 -22.69 -26.83
N LEU A 206 -0.09 -22.01 -27.98
CA LEU A 206 0.58 -20.71 -28.10
C LEU A 206 -0.11 -19.62 -27.27
N ASP A 207 -1.45 -19.61 -27.23
CA ASP A 207 -2.22 -18.72 -26.36
C ASP A 207 -1.90 -18.94 -24.88
N GLN A 208 -1.77 -20.21 -24.46
CA GLN A 208 -1.45 -20.55 -23.08
C GLN A 208 -0.04 -20.08 -22.69
N ASP A 209 0.94 -20.26 -23.58
CA ASP A 209 2.31 -19.80 -23.36
C ASP A 209 2.36 -18.27 -23.31
N ALA A 210 1.70 -17.57 -24.25
CA ALA A 210 1.65 -16.12 -24.27
C ALA A 210 0.96 -15.55 -23.02
N ALA A 211 -0.17 -16.13 -22.60
CA ALA A 211 -0.88 -15.77 -21.38
C ALA A 211 -0.01 -15.97 -20.12
N LYS A 212 0.75 -17.07 -20.07
CA LYS A 212 1.68 -17.32 -18.97
C LYS A 212 2.80 -16.26 -18.92
N VAL A 213 3.42 -15.98 -20.06
CA VAL A 213 4.50 -14.98 -20.14
C VAL A 213 3.99 -13.58 -19.78
N GLU A 214 2.83 -13.15 -20.31
CA GLU A 214 2.25 -11.84 -19.98
C GLU A 214 1.92 -11.74 -18.48
N ARG A 215 1.30 -12.77 -17.89
CA ARG A 215 1.01 -12.82 -16.45
C ARG A 215 2.27 -12.70 -15.61
N ASP A 216 3.29 -13.50 -15.89
CA ASP A 216 4.53 -13.53 -15.11
C ASP A 216 5.24 -12.18 -15.14
N LEU A 217 5.22 -11.49 -16.28
CA LEU A 217 5.78 -10.14 -16.44
C LEU A 217 4.98 -9.08 -15.64
N ILE A 218 3.65 -9.09 -15.73
CA ILE A 218 2.79 -8.17 -14.96
C ILE A 218 2.97 -8.37 -13.46
N VAL A 219 2.94 -9.62 -12.98
CA VAL A 219 3.12 -9.95 -11.56
C VAL A 219 4.53 -9.56 -11.11
N GLY A 220 5.56 -9.88 -11.90
CA GLY A 220 6.93 -9.49 -11.61
C GLY A 220 7.11 -7.97 -11.47
N ALA A 221 6.49 -7.19 -12.36
CA ALA A 221 6.52 -5.73 -12.30
C ALA A 221 5.81 -5.19 -11.04
N ALA A 222 4.60 -5.68 -10.75
CA ALA A 222 3.83 -5.29 -9.57
C ALA A 222 4.59 -5.60 -8.27
N THR A 223 5.11 -6.82 -8.13
CA THR A 223 5.89 -7.23 -6.96
C THR A 223 7.14 -6.37 -6.76
N ARG A 224 7.83 -5.98 -7.84
CA ARG A 224 8.99 -5.07 -7.73
C ARG A 224 8.59 -3.67 -7.28
N LYS A 225 7.47 -3.14 -7.79
CA LYS A 225 6.94 -1.83 -7.42
C LYS A 225 6.57 -1.78 -5.93
N GLU A 226 5.88 -2.81 -5.45
CA GLU A 226 5.53 -2.96 -4.03
C GLU A 226 6.79 -3.01 -3.14
N ARG A 227 7.77 -3.84 -3.50
CA ARG A 227 9.04 -3.91 -2.77
C ARG A 227 9.77 -2.56 -2.72
N ALA A 228 9.80 -1.83 -3.84
CA ALA A 228 10.39 -0.50 -3.88
C ALA A 228 9.67 0.49 -2.94
N ALA A 229 8.33 0.43 -2.91
CA ALA A 229 7.51 1.25 -2.01
C ALA A 229 7.75 0.87 -0.53
N ASP A 230 7.88 -0.41 -0.21
CA ASP A 230 8.20 -0.87 1.15
C ASP A 230 9.57 -0.37 1.63
N VAL A 231 10.58 -0.45 0.77
CA VAL A 231 11.92 0.06 1.07
C VAL A 231 11.88 1.58 1.25
N ALA A 232 11.16 2.31 0.40
CA ALA A 232 11.00 3.76 0.53
C ALA A 232 10.32 4.13 1.85
N ARG A 233 9.22 3.44 2.21
CA ARG A 233 8.53 3.63 3.50
C ARG A 233 9.45 3.37 4.68
N ALA A 234 10.21 2.27 4.65
CA ALA A 234 11.15 1.95 5.73
C ALA A 234 12.23 3.02 5.89
N ARG A 235 12.71 3.63 4.80
CA ARG A 235 13.66 4.76 4.85
C ARG A 235 13.03 6.01 5.47
N THR A 236 11.80 6.35 5.08
CA THR A 236 11.07 7.49 5.67
C THR A 236 10.89 7.30 7.17
N VAL A 237 10.33 6.16 7.59
CA VAL A 237 10.11 5.87 9.02
C VAL A 237 11.43 5.89 9.80
N ARG A 238 12.51 5.34 9.24
CA ARG A 238 13.82 5.40 9.88
C ARG A 238 14.27 6.85 10.09
N SER A 239 14.19 7.70 9.07
CA SER A 239 14.58 9.12 9.16
C SER A 239 13.76 9.89 10.20
N GLU A 240 12.45 9.61 10.27
CA GLU A 240 11.57 10.20 11.28
C GLU A 240 11.96 9.77 12.70
N LEU A 241 12.26 8.48 12.90
CA LEU A 241 12.69 7.95 14.18
C LEU A 241 14.08 8.47 14.60
N GLU A 242 15.00 8.69 13.65
CA GLU A 242 16.30 9.33 13.93
C GLU A 242 16.13 10.77 14.45
N ALA A 243 15.25 11.55 13.83
CA ALA A 243 14.90 12.88 14.30
C ALA A 243 14.24 12.85 15.68
N GLN A 244 13.28 11.94 15.88
CA GLN A 244 12.62 11.74 17.18
C GLN A 244 13.62 11.32 18.26
N GLY A 245 14.55 10.40 17.95
CA GLY A 245 15.59 9.95 18.88
C GLY A 245 16.48 11.10 19.36
N THR A 246 16.86 12.01 18.46
CA THR A 246 17.61 13.22 18.81
C THR A 246 16.82 14.12 19.77
N ALA A 247 15.54 14.34 19.48
CA ALA A 247 14.67 15.17 20.34
C ALA A 247 14.46 14.54 21.73
N VAL A 248 14.25 13.22 21.80
CA VAL A 248 14.07 12.50 23.07
C VAL A 248 15.36 12.49 23.89
N ARG A 249 16.53 12.42 23.26
CA ARG A 249 17.81 12.54 23.96
C ARG A 249 17.99 13.91 24.58
N ALA A 250 17.70 14.98 23.83
CA ALA A 250 17.72 16.34 24.37
C ALA A 250 16.71 16.53 25.53
N LEU A 251 15.54 15.90 25.44
CA LEU A 251 14.55 15.90 26.53
C LEU A 251 15.07 15.16 27.77
N ALA A 252 15.73 14.01 27.59
CA ALA A 252 16.34 13.25 28.67
C ALA A 252 17.44 14.05 29.36
N ASP A 253 18.35 14.67 28.60
CA ASP A 253 19.42 15.51 29.13
C ASP A 253 18.86 16.68 29.93
N LYS A 254 17.79 17.34 29.42
CA LYS A 254 17.07 18.39 30.14
C LYS A 254 16.47 17.86 31.44
N ALA A 255 15.76 16.74 31.41
CA ALA A 255 15.16 16.17 32.61
C ALA A 255 16.20 15.81 33.67
N VAL A 256 17.32 15.18 33.27
CA VAL A 256 18.42 14.84 34.18
C VAL A 256 19.05 16.08 34.81
N ALA A 257 19.20 17.18 34.06
CA ALA A 257 19.72 18.43 34.59
C ALA A 257 18.73 19.15 35.52
N THR A 258 17.42 19.01 35.29
CA THR A 258 16.40 19.83 35.95
C THR A 258 15.72 19.17 37.14
N VAL A 259 15.63 17.84 37.22
CA VAL A 259 14.85 17.14 38.28
C VAL A 259 15.59 15.98 38.94
N SER A 260 15.28 15.74 40.20
CA SER A 260 15.79 14.63 41.02
C SER A 260 14.66 13.95 41.82
N PRO A 261 14.49 12.63 41.75
CA PRO A 261 15.15 11.72 40.80
C PRO A 261 14.62 11.93 39.38
N ALA A 262 15.52 11.93 38.40
CA ALA A 262 15.16 11.84 37.00
C ALA A 262 14.85 10.38 36.60
N PRO A 263 14.00 10.13 35.58
CA PRO A 263 13.84 8.80 35.02
C PRO A 263 15.17 8.20 34.54
N HIS A 264 15.32 6.87 34.62
CA HIS A 264 16.53 6.15 34.23
C HIS A 264 16.32 5.28 32.98
N LEU A 265 15.62 5.80 31.98
CA LEU A 265 15.35 5.07 30.73
C LEU A 265 16.42 5.37 29.68
N ALA A 266 16.96 4.32 29.05
CA ALA A 266 17.82 4.49 27.89
C ALA A 266 17.04 5.05 26.69
N VAL A 267 17.63 5.98 25.94
CA VAL A 267 17.09 6.47 24.66
C VAL A 267 17.72 5.66 23.52
N PRO A 268 16.94 4.83 22.80
CA PRO A 268 17.45 4.01 21.71
C PRO A 268 18.21 4.82 20.64
N ASP A 269 19.28 4.23 20.10
CA ASP A 269 19.96 4.73 18.91
C ASP A 269 19.42 4.02 17.66
N VAL A 270 18.72 4.79 16.82
CA VAL A 270 18.11 4.27 15.58
C VAL A 270 19.19 3.90 14.56
N THR A 271 20.35 4.57 14.59
CA THR A 271 21.44 4.32 13.63
C THR A 271 22.07 2.93 13.81
N ALA A 272 21.99 2.38 15.03
CA ALA A 272 22.44 1.03 15.36
C ALA A 272 21.66 -0.08 14.61
N LEU A 273 20.50 0.22 14.04
CA LEU A 273 19.76 -0.72 13.19
C LEU A 273 20.44 -0.98 11.83
N GLY A 274 21.35 -0.10 11.40
CA GLY A 274 22.03 -0.18 10.11
C GLY A 274 21.18 0.26 8.92
N ALA A 275 21.70 0.01 7.71
CA ALA A 275 21.04 0.36 6.46
C ALA A 275 19.73 -0.41 6.25
N VAL A 276 18.78 0.22 5.54
CA VAL A 276 17.51 -0.44 5.17
C VAL A 276 17.83 -1.55 4.15
N PRO A 277 17.49 -2.82 4.46
CA PRO A 277 17.75 -3.93 3.56
C PRO A 277 16.81 -3.90 2.34
N ASN A 278 17.21 -4.58 1.27
CA ASN A 278 16.48 -4.63 -0.01
C ASN A 278 15.88 -6.00 -0.33
N THR A 279 16.03 -6.98 0.57
CA THR A 279 15.40 -8.30 0.45
C THR A 279 14.11 -8.35 1.27
N PRO A 280 13.03 -9.02 0.80
CA PRO A 280 11.74 -9.02 1.51
C PRO A 280 11.82 -9.57 2.95
N ALA A 281 12.55 -10.67 3.14
CA ALA A 281 12.65 -11.33 4.44
C ALA A 281 13.41 -10.48 5.46
N GLU A 282 14.45 -9.77 5.04
CA GLU A 282 15.19 -8.86 5.91
C GLU A 282 14.41 -7.57 6.14
N LEU A 283 13.70 -7.06 5.13
CA LEU A 283 12.87 -5.85 5.25
C LEU A 283 11.73 -6.04 6.26
N ALA A 284 11.05 -7.18 6.24
CA ALA A 284 10.01 -7.49 7.24
C ALA A 284 10.59 -7.48 8.67
N LYS A 285 11.73 -8.12 8.89
CA LYS A 285 12.44 -8.11 10.18
C LYS A 285 12.87 -6.70 10.58
N TYR A 286 13.34 -5.91 9.61
CA TYR A 286 13.76 -4.53 9.83
C TYR A 286 12.59 -3.64 10.26
N LEU A 287 11.43 -3.76 9.60
CA LEU A 287 10.21 -3.03 9.98
C LEU A 287 9.76 -3.37 11.41
N THR A 288 9.81 -4.65 11.81
CA THR A 288 9.52 -5.05 13.20
C THR A 288 10.48 -4.38 14.20
N ARG A 289 11.77 -4.24 13.85
CA ARG A 289 12.75 -3.55 14.70
C ARG A 289 12.48 -2.04 14.77
N LEU A 290 12.12 -1.40 13.66
CA LEU A 290 11.71 0.01 13.66
C LEU A 290 10.50 0.23 14.57
N ASP A 291 9.51 -0.66 14.54
CA ASP A 291 8.34 -0.58 15.42
C ASP A 291 8.69 -0.72 16.90
N ALA A 292 9.64 -1.61 17.24
CA ALA A 292 10.14 -1.73 18.61
C ALA A 292 10.85 -0.44 19.07
N VAL A 293 11.69 0.15 18.21
CA VAL A 293 12.38 1.42 18.48
C VAL A 293 11.38 2.56 18.67
N ARG A 294 10.36 2.66 17.82
CA ARG A 294 9.28 3.64 17.94
C ARG A 294 8.58 3.58 19.29
N ARG A 295 8.23 2.38 19.75
CA ARG A 295 7.60 2.17 21.06
C ARG A 295 8.52 2.58 22.21
N ALA A 296 9.79 2.20 22.15
CA ALA A 296 10.78 2.54 23.16
C ALA A 296 11.05 4.06 23.23
N LEU A 297 11.14 4.75 22.08
CA LEU A 297 11.24 6.21 22.03
C LEU A 297 10.01 6.89 22.63
N GLY A 298 8.81 6.41 22.32
CA GLY A 298 7.57 6.90 22.92
C GLY A 298 7.53 6.74 24.44
N GLN A 299 8.00 5.61 24.96
CA GLN A 299 8.08 5.36 26.41
C GLN A 299 9.08 6.31 27.09
N ALA A 300 10.27 6.50 26.51
CA ALA A 300 11.27 7.42 27.03
C ALA A 300 10.75 8.88 27.00
N GLN A 301 10.15 9.31 25.89
CA GLN A 301 9.56 10.63 25.75
C GLN A 301 8.51 10.89 26.84
N ALA A 302 7.59 9.94 27.05
CA ALA A 302 6.54 10.07 28.05
C ALA A 302 7.12 10.18 29.47
N ALA A 303 8.09 9.35 29.82
CA ALA A 303 8.68 9.33 31.16
C ALA A 303 9.42 10.64 31.48
N TYR A 304 10.32 11.08 30.59
CA TYR A 304 11.08 12.32 30.79
C TYR A 304 10.19 13.57 30.73
N GLY A 305 9.21 13.59 29.82
CA GLY A 305 8.21 14.66 29.72
C GLY A 305 7.36 14.77 30.99
N ALA A 306 6.87 13.65 31.52
CA ALA A 306 6.07 13.63 32.74
C ALA A 306 6.87 14.13 33.96
N ALA A 307 8.16 13.82 34.05
CA ALA A 307 9.01 14.29 35.15
C ALA A 307 9.17 15.82 35.15
N LEU A 308 9.39 16.42 33.98
CA LEU A 308 9.44 17.88 33.84
C LEU A 308 8.08 18.53 34.09
N GLN A 309 7.01 17.96 33.55
CA GLN A 309 5.65 18.45 33.80
C GLN A 309 5.32 18.42 35.29
N ARG A 310 5.70 17.34 36.01
CA ARG A 310 5.47 17.23 37.44
C ARG A 310 6.16 18.33 38.24
N ARG A 311 7.37 18.74 37.85
CA ARG A 311 8.06 19.89 38.44
C ARG A 311 7.23 21.16 38.30
N ASP A 312 6.78 21.44 37.08
CA ASP A 312 6.06 22.68 36.76
C ASP A 312 4.69 22.71 37.47
N GLU A 313 3.99 21.58 37.52
CA GLU A 313 2.74 21.43 38.27
C GLU A 313 2.92 21.70 39.77
N LEU A 314 3.97 21.13 40.39
CA LEU A 314 4.25 21.35 41.81
C LEU A 314 4.58 22.82 42.11
N ALA A 315 5.35 23.48 41.25
CA ALA A 315 5.65 24.89 41.39
C ALA A 315 4.40 25.76 41.30
N GLN A 316 3.54 25.50 40.30
CA GLN A 316 2.28 26.21 40.12
C GLN A 316 1.30 25.99 41.29
N LEU A 317 1.22 24.76 41.81
CA LEU A 317 0.38 24.45 42.97
C LEU A 317 0.85 25.21 44.22
N LEU A 318 2.16 25.28 44.45
CA LEU A 318 2.71 26.02 45.58
C LEU A 318 2.32 27.50 45.52
N ASP A 319 2.49 28.13 44.34
CA ASP A 319 2.12 29.54 44.13
C ASP A 319 0.61 29.77 44.27
N ALA A 320 -0.22 28.85 43.76
CA ALA A 320 -1.66 28.92 43.91
C ALA A 320 -2.11 28.82 45.38
N TYR A 321 -1.48 27.94 46.16
CA TYR A 321 -1.78 27.84 47.59
C TYR A 321 -1.31 29.06 48.38
N GLN A 322 -0.21 29.71 47.99
CA GLN A 322 0.22 30.97 48.59
C GLN A 322 -0.80 32.08 48.37
N VAL A 323 -1.31 32.23 47.14
CA VAL A 323 -2.38 33.20 46.82
C VAL A 323 -3.64 32.92 47.65
N LYS A 324 -4.02 31.65 47.81
CA LYS A 324 -5.17 31.27 48.63
C LYS A 324 -4.94 31.55 50.12
N ALA A 325 -3.77 31.25 50.66
CA ALA A 325 -3.44 31.50 52.06
C ALA A 325 -3.52 32.99 52.42
N ALA A 326 -3.16 33.88 51.51
CA ALA A 326 -3.25 35.32 51.72
C ALA A 326 -4.69 35.82 52.02
N SER A 327 -5.72 35.08 51.58
CA SER A 327 -7.12 35.45 51.87
C SER A 327 -7.70 34.76 53.10
N VAL A 328 -7.34 33.50 53.37
CA VAL A 328 -7.96 32.70 54.45
C VAL A 328 -7.15 32.62 55.73
N ALA A 329 -5.84 32.85 55.67
CA ALA A 329 -4.94 32.76 56.81
C ALA A 329 -3.85 33.86 56.76
N PRO A 330 -4.24 35.15 56.71
CA PRO A 330 -3.28 36.24 56.56
C PRO A 330 -2.31 36.29 57.76
N GLY A 331 -1.01 36.40 57.47
CA GLY A 331 0.03 36.51 58.49
C GLY A 331 0.39 35.21 59.21
N ASN A 332 -0.06 34.05 58.71
CA ASN A 332 0.34 32.75 59.27
C ASN A 332 1.82 32.45 58.93
N GLU A 333 2.68 32.45 59.94
CA GLU A 333 4.13 32.27 59.78
C GLU A 333 4.51 30.85 59.33
N ASP A 334 3.76 29.82 59.73
CA ASP A 334 4.04 28.44 59.34
C ASP A 334 3.80 28.23 57.84
N LEU A 335 2.72 28.79 57.30
CA LEU A 335 2.47 28.81 55.86
C LEU A 335 3.56 29.60 55.12
N ALA A 336 3.95 30.76 55.64
CA ALA A 336 5.04 31.55 55.05
C ALA A 336 6.36 30.77 55.01
N GLU A 337 6.70 30.03 56.07
CA GLU A 337 7.90 29.21 56.13
C GLU A 337 7.84 28.02 55.17
N LEU A 338 6.70 27.32 55.06
CA LEU A 338 6.51 26.25 54.09
C LEU A 338 6.66 26.75 52.65
N TYR A 339 6.13 27.94 52.34
CA TYR A 339 6.33 28.57 51.04
C TYR A 339 7.81 28.89 50.76
N ARG A 340 8.50 29.54 51.71
CA ARG A 340 9.94 29.86 51.59
C ARG A 340 10.76 28.61 51.30
N ARG A 341 10.51 27.51 52.03
CA ARG A 341 11.20 26.23 51.81
C ARG A 341 10.90 25.63 50.44
N GLY A 342 9.64 25.66 50.01
CA GLY A 342 9.25 25.16 48.68
C GLY A 342 9.93 25.94 47.56
N ARG A 343 9.97 27.27 47.66
CA ARG A 343 10.69 28.16 46.74
C ARG A 343 12.19 27.87 46.69
N ALA A 344 12.82 27.70 47.84
CA ALA A 344 14.24 27.34 47.91
C ALA A 344 14.55 26.00 47.21
N VAL A 345 13.63 25.03 47.25
CA VAL A 345 13.79 23.75 46.52
C VAL A 345 13.65 23.97 45.01
N ILE A 346 12.73 24.82 44.55
CA ILE A 346 12.55 25.15 43.13
C ILE A 346 13.79 25.87 42.55
N GLU A 347 14.47 26.67 43.37
CA GLU A 347 15.67 27.42 42.99
C GLU A 347 16.95 26.57 42.97
N THR A 348 16.87 25.32 43.43
CA THR A 348 17.99 24.37 43.36
C THR A 348 17.89 23.54 42.07
N GLU A 349 18.99 23.43 41.31
CA GLU A 349 19.08 22.54 40.14
C GLU A 349 20.06 21.39 40.41
N PRO A 350 19.63 20.12 40.31
CA PRO A 350 18.27 19.65 39.98
C PRO A 350 17.25 19.83 41.12
N VAL A 351 15.97 20.01 40.77
CA VAL A 351 14.86 20.14 41.74
C VAL A 351 14.54 18.78 42.34
N GLU A 352 14.65 18.67 43.66
CA GLU A 352 14.27 17.48 44.44
C GLU A 352 12.74 17.30 44.48
N LEU A 353 12.17 16.58 43.50
CA LEU A 353 10.73 16.43 43.28
C LEU A 353 10.00 15.80 44.47
N ALA A 354 10.61 14.81 45.12
CA ALA A 354 10.03 14.17 46.30
C ALA A 354 9.90 15.17 47.45
N ARG A 355 10.94 15.99 47.67
CA ARG A 355 10.95 17.03 48.71
C ARG A 355 9.96 18.14 48.39
N LEU A 356 9.94 18.64 47.14
CA LEU A 356 8.99 19.66 46.70
C LEU A 356 7.55 19.15 46.84
N GLY A 357 7.26 17.92 46.42
CA GLY A 357 5.95 17.29 46.57
C GLY A 357 5.50 17.20 48.02
N ALA A 358 6.39 16.82 48.94
CA ALA A 358 6.10 16.77 50.36
C ALA A 358 5.81 18.18 50.94
N LEU A 359 6.56 19.20 50.54
CA LEU A 359 6.34 20.59 50.98
C LEU A 359 5.00 21.14 50.46
N VAL A 360 4.65 20.87 49.20
CA VAL A 360 3.34 21.27 48.63
C VAL A 360 2.20 20.57 49.35
N ALA A 361 2.32 19.27 49.63
CA ALA A 361 1.30 18.52 50.38
C ALA A 361 1.15 19.01 51.83
N ALA A 362 2.28 19.30 52.51
CA ALA A 362 2.26 19.86 53.85
C ALA A 362 1.61 21.25 53.88
N TYR A 363 1.94 22.11 52.90
CA TYR A 363 1.31 23.43 52.74
C TYR A 363 -0.20 23.30 52.59
N GLN A 364 -0.65 22.43 51.69
CA GLN A 364 -2.08 22.19 51.46
C GLN A 364 -2.78 21.72 52.74
N ALA A 365 -2.23 20.72 53.43
CA ALA A 365 -2.83 20.17 54.64
C ALA A 365 -2.94 21.22 55.76
N TYR A 366 -1.90 22.04 55.93
CA TYR A 366 -1.92 23.11 56.94
C TYR A 366 -2.93 24.21 56.58
N LEU A 367 -3.00 24.59 55.30
CA LEU A 367 -3.98 25.55 54.80
C LEU A 367 -5.43 25.06 54.97
N GLU A 368 -5.67 23.76 54.78
CA GLU A 368 -6.99 23.16 54.99
C GLU A 368 -7.36 23.07 56.48
N GLY A 369 -6.39 22.82 57.35
CA GLY A 369 -6.57 22.81 58.81
C GLY A 369 -6.66 24.19 59.47
N THR A 370 -6.35 25.27 58.74
CA THR A 370 -6.48 26.67 59.20
C THR A 370 -7.84 27.28 58.86
N LYS A 371 -8.67 26.58 58.08
CA LYS A 371 -10.09 26.92 57.90
C LYS A 371 -10.88 26.58 59.15
#